data_AF-A0A7C5HS29-F1
#
_entry.id   AF-A0A7C5HS29-F1
#
_cell.length_a   1.000
_cell.length_b   1.000
_cell.length_c   1.000
_cell.angle_alpha   90.00
_cell.angle_beta   90.00
_cell.angle_gamma   90.00
#
_symmetry.space_group_name_H-M   'P 1'
#
loop_
_entity.id
_entity.type
_entity.pdbx_description
1 polymer ?
#
loop_
_entity_poly.entity_id
_entity_poly.type
_entity_poly.pdbx_seq_one_letter_code
_entity_poly.pdbx_strand_id
1 'polypeptide(L)'
;MKKLRIAQIAPLIESVPPKKYGGTERVVYYLTEGLVDRGHEVTLFASGDSVTRARLIAPLKQSLRLGRKVHSTTIMHMLMLSKVYEEMAGEFDIIHSHLEYLTLPYAIRSRTPTILTIHGRLDIPDYVDILKRYGSMAWVSISDSQRAPVPGINWVGTVYHGYPESLFGFNADPDDYFLYLGRFSEEKRPDEAIRLARACKIHLKLAAKIDPAEKDYFKAKVE
;
A
#
# COMPACT_ATOMS: atom_id res chain seq x y z
N MET A 1 -2.56 -23.40 14.34
CA MET A 1 -3.45 -22.23 14.16
C MET A 1 -4.75 -22.67 13.52
N LYS A 2 -5.88 -22.02 13.84
CA LYS A 2 -7.14 -22.24 13.13
C LYS A 2 -7.01 -21.73 11.69
N LYS A 3 -7.40 -22.56 10.71
CA LYS A 3 -7.49 -22.16 9.29
C LYS A 3 -8.60 -21.12 9.14
N LEU A 4 -8.34 -20.06 8.37
CA LEU A 4 -9.29 -18.96 8.13
C LEU A 4 -9.44 -18.72 6.63
N ARG A 5 -10.61 -18.25 6.22
CA ARG A 5 -10.91 -17.69 4.90
C ARG A 5 -10.70 -16.18 4.95
N ILE A 6 -9.71 -15.68 4.24
CA ILE A 6 -9.24 -14.30 4.30
C ILE A 6 -9.44 -13.62 2.94
N ALA A 7 -10.20 -12.54 2.91
CA ALA A 7 -10.19 -11.63 1.77
C ALA A 7 -9.07 -10.61 1.94
N GLN A 8 -8.15 -10.55 0.99
CA GLN A 8 -7.10 -9.55 0.91
C GLN A 8 -7.43 -8.56 -0.20
N ILE A 9 -7.58 -7.27 0.12
CA ILE A 9 -7.95 -6.23 -0.85
C ILE A 9 -6.75 -5.31 -1.10
N ALA A 10 -6.20 -5.37 -2.31
CA ALA A 10 -5.11 -4.53 -2.76
C ALA A 10 -5.61 -3.30 -3.55
N PRO A 11 -4.86 -2.19 -3.59
CA PRO A 11 -5.02 -1.19 -4.64
C PRO A 11 -4.89 -1.81 -6.03
N LEU A 12 -5.69 -1.32 -6.97
CA LEU A 12 -5.63 -1.71 -8.38
C LEU A 12 -4.62 -0.86 -9.18
N ILE A 13 -3.81 -0.04 -8.50
CA ILE A 13 -2.90 0.91 -9.14
C ILE A 13 -1.74 0.17 -9.78
N GLU A 14 -0.98 -0.61 -9.01
CA GLU A 14 0.06 -1.50 -9.49
C GLU A 14 -0.42 -2.97 -9.45
N SER A 15 0.31 -3.88 -10.12
CA SER A 15 0.10 -5.31 -9.93
C SER A 15 0.56 -5.77 -8.55
N VAL A 16 0.10 -6.93 -8.08
CA VAL A 16 0.56 -7.57 -6.84
C VAL A 16 1.31 -8.87 -7.21
N PRO A 17 2.65 -8.94 -7.10
CA PRO A 17 3.57 -7.87 -6.74
C PRO A 17 3.74 -6.84 -7.87
N PRO A 18 4.23 -5.63 -7.56
CA PRO A 18 4.40 -4.58 -8.56
C PRO A 18 5.61 -4.88 -9.46
N LYS A 19 5.45 -4.65 -10.77
CA LYS A 19 6.55 -4.81 -11.74
C LYS A 19 7.65 -3.76 -11.60
N LYS A 20 7.31 -2.61 -11.01
CA LYS A 20 8.22 -1.47 -10.79
C LYS A 20 8.08 -0.97 -9.35
N TYR A 21 8.00 0.35 -9.16
CA TYR A 21 7.84 0.98 -7.86
C TYR A 21 6.37 0.99 -7.43
N GLY A 22 6.05 0.12 -6.47
CA GLY A 22 4.78 0.09 -5.72
C GLY A 22 5.07 -0.37 -4.28
N GLY A 23 4.80 0.48 -3.30
CA GLY A 23 5.06 0.17 -1.89
C GLY A 23 3.97 -0.72 -1.30
N THR A 24 2.73 -0.23 -1.36
CA THR A 24 1.54 -0.90 -0.82
C THR A 24 1.35 -2.29 -1.42
N GLU A 25 1.30 -2.40 -2.75
CA GLU A 25 1.08 -3.68 -3.44
C GLU A 25 2.16 -4.71 -3.15
N ARG A 26 3.40 -4.26 -2.91
CA ARG A 26 4.50 -5.15 -2.51
C ARG A 26 4.30 -5.70 -1.10
N VAL A 27 3.83 -4.88 -0.16
CA VAL A 27 3.47 -5.32 1.19
C VAL A 27 2.31 -6.30 1.15
N VAL A 28 1.26 -5.98 0.38
CA VAL A 28 0.09 -6.86 0.20
C VAL A 28 0.51 -8.21 -0.37
N TYR A 29 1.44 -8.24 -1.33
CA TYR A 29 2.00 -9.48 -1.86
C TYR A 29 2.62 -10.34 -0.76
N TYR A 30 3.61 -9.83 -0.02
CA TYR A 30 4.30 -10.64 0.99
C TYR A 30 3.38 -11.06 2.14
N LEU A 31 2.43 -10.21 2.52
CA LEU A 31 1.41 -10.57 3.50
C LEU A 31 0.51 -11.69 2.99
N THR A 32 0.03 -11.59 1.75
CA THR A 32 -0.82 -12.61 1.11
C THR A 32 -0.10 -13.95 1.06
N GLU A 33 1.13 -13.96 0.55
CA GLU A 33 1.93 -15.19 0.43
C GLU A 33 2.25 -15.78 1.81
N GLY A 34 2.62 -14.95 2.79
CA GLY A 34 2.89 -15.40 4.15
C GLY A 34 1.66 -15.94 4.89
N LEU A 35 0.44 -15.50 4.53
CA LEU A 35 -0.81 -16.07 5.03
C LEU A 35 -1.12 -17.42 4.37
N VAL A 36 -0.87 -17.54 3.06
CA VAL A 36 -0.97 -18.82 2.35
C VAL A 36 0.00 -19.85 2.93
N ASP A 37 1.25 -19.48 3.20
CA ASP A 37 2.26 -20.35 3.82
C ASP A 37 1.88 -20.84 5.22
N ARG A 38 1.07 -20.06 5.94
CA ARG A 38 0.51 -20.44 7.24
C ARG A 38 -0.72 -21.33 7.13
N GLY A 39 -1.13 -21.69 5.91
CA GLY A 39 -2.22 -22.61 5.62
C GLY A 39 -3.61 -21.97 5.55
N HIS A 40 -3.72 -20.64 5.53
CA HIS A 40 -5.00 -19.95 5.38
C HIS A 40 -5.55 -20.05 3.95
N GLU A 41 -6.87 -19.97 3.79
CA GLU A 41 -7.52 -19.85 2.48
C GLU A 41 -7.61 -18.37 2.12
N VAL A 42 -6.66 -17.90 1.32
CA VAL A 42 -6.59 -16.48 0.96
C VAL A 42 -7.21 -16.26 -0.41
N THR A 43 -8.07 -15.26 -0.51
CA THR A 43 -8.56 -14.71 -1.79
C THR A 43 -8.02 -13.29 -1.92
N LEU A 44 -7.18 -13.06 -2.92
CA LEU A 44 -6.62 -11.75 -3.25
C LEU A 44 -7.51 -11.05 -4.28
N PHE A 45 -7.98 -9.85 -3.93
CA PHE A 45 -8.65 -8.93 -4.83
C PHE A 45 -7.62 -7.89 -5.31
N ALA A 46 -7.17 -8.05 -6.56
CA ALA A 46 -6.11 -7.26 -7.17
C ALA A 46 -6.29 -7.22 -8.70
N SER A 47 -5.39 -6.54 -9.42
CA SER A 47 -5.43 -6.55 -10.88
C SER A 47 -5.10 -7.92 -11.47
N GLY A 48 -5.61 -8.22 -12.67
CA GLY A 48 -5.44 -9.53 -13.32
C GLY A 48 -4.03 -9.87 -13.79
N ASP A 49 -3.12 -8.90 -13.81
CA ASP A 49 -1.69 -9.10 -14.05
C ASP A 49 -0.88 -9.32 -12.75
N SER A 50 -1.59 -9.56 -11.63
CA SER A 50 -1.01 -9.98 -10.35
C SER A 50 -0.61 -11.46 -10.36
N VAL A 51 0.42 -11.80 -9.61
CA VAL A 51 0.95 -13.17 -9.47
C VAL A 51 0.93 -13.54 -7.99
N THR A 52 0.17 -14.58 -7.64
CA THR A 52 0.00 -15.03 -6.25
C THR A 52 -0.32 -16.52 -6.21
N ARG A 53 -0.05 -17.18 -5.08
CA ARG A 53 -0.56 -18.53 -4.78
C ARG A 53 -1.98 -18.53 -4.21
N ALA A 54 -2.49 -17.37 -3.78
CA ALA A 54 -3.86 -17.19 -3.33
C ALA A 54 -4.86 -17.31 -4.51
N ARG A 55 -6.15 -17.48 -4.20
CA ARG A 55 -7.21 -17.34 -5.20
C ARG A 55 -7.26 -15.87 -5.66
N LEU A 56 -6.96 -15.59 -6.92
CA LEU A 56 -7.04 -14.24 -7.47
C LEU A 56 -8.45 -13.95 -8.01
N ILE A 57 -9.08 -12.86 -7.54
CA ILE A 57 -10.28 -12.28 -8.14
C ILE A 57 -9.93 -10.92 -8.71
N ALA A 58 -10.03 -10.80 -10.03
CA ALA A 58 -9.55 -9.65 -10.77
C ALA A 58 -10.70 -8.86 -11.43
N PRO A 59 -11.08 -7.69 -10.92
CA PRO A 59 -12.09 -6.82 -11.55
C PRO A 59 -11.57 -6.15 -12.85
N LEU A 60 -10.25 -6.21 -13.08
CA LEU A 60 -9.56 -5.65 -14.23
C LEU A 60 -8.56 -6.67 -14.76
N LYS A 61 -8.36 -6.72 -16.08
CA LYS A 61 -7.34 -7.59 -16.70
C LYS A 61 -5.90 -7.18 -16.36
N GLN A 62 -5.65 -5.89 -16.14
CA GLN A 62 -4.32 -5.34 -15.89
C GLN A 62 -4.43 -4.17 -14.91
N SER A 63 -3.37 -3.93 -14.13
CA SER A 63 -3.22 -2.81 -13.21
C SER A 63 -3.44 -1.46 -13.89
N LEU A 64 -4.00 -0.50 -13.16
CA LEU A 64 -4.39 0.81 -13.69
C LEU A 64 -3.19 1.63 -14.18
N ARG A 65 -1.99 1.40 -13.63
CA ARG A 65 -0.76 2.07 -14.03
C ARG A 65 -0.29 1.66 -15.43
N LEU A 66 -0.25 0.35 -15.70
CA LEU A 66 0.32 -0.20 -16.92
C LEU A 66 -0.73 -0.63 -17.95
N GLY A 67 -1.98 -0.76 -17.53
CA GLY A 67 -3.12 -1.13 -18.35
C GLY A 67 -3.76 0.07 -19.05
N ARG A 68 -4.96 -0.18 -19.60
CA ARG A 68 -5.73 0.85 -20.31
C ARG A 68 -6.07 2.02 -19.38
N LYS A 69 -6.10 3.23 -19.94
CA LYS A 69 -6.66 4.39 -19.25
C LYS A 69 -8.13 4.11 -18.92
N VAL A 70 -8.49 4.33 -17.66
CA VAL A 70 -9.87 4.36 -17.19
C VAL A 70 -10.27 5.79 -16.89
N HIS A 71 -11.56 6.09 -16.91
CA HIS A 71 -12.05 7.42 -16.56
C HIS A 71 -11.91 7.72 -15.06
N SER A 72 -12.16 6.74 -14.20
CA SER A 72 -12.06 6.92 -12.75
C SER A 72 -11.48 5.69 -12.09
N THR A 73 -10.31 5.86 -11.46
CA THR A 73 -9.68 4.83 -10.63
C THR A 73 -10.54 4.53 -9.40
N THR A 74 -11.21 5.53 -8.83
CA THR A 74 -12.13 5.39 -7.69
C THR A 74 -13.30 4.46 -8.02
N ILE A 75 -13.94 4.63 -9.18
CA ILE A 75 -15.05 3.75 -9.59
C ILE A 75 -14.57 2.30 -9.69
N MET A 76 -13.37 2.05 -10.20
CA MET A 76 -12.84 0.69 -10.30
C MET A 76 -12.63 0.04 -8.93
N HIS A 77 -12.16 0.80 -7.94
CA HIS A 77 -12.04 0.31 -6.57
C HIS A 77 -13.41 0.09 -5.91
N MET A 78 -14.38 0.97 -6.15
CA MET A 78 -15.76 0.81 -5.64
C MET A 78 -16.44 -0.43 -6.21
N LEU A 79 -16.24 -0.76 -7.49
CA LEU A 79 -16.75 -1.99 -8.09
C LEU A 79 -16.14 -3.23 -7.44
N MET A 80 -14.83 -3.20 -7.15
CA MET A 80 -14.16 -4.27 -6.43
C MET A 80 -14.70 -4.41 -5.00
N LEU A 81 -14.91 -3.30 -4.29
CA LEU A 81 -15.44 -3.29 -2.94
C LEU A 81 -16.89 -3.78 -2.88
N SER A 82 -17.75 -3.36 -3.81
CA SER A 82 -19.12 -3.88 -3.95
C SER A 82 -19.09 -5.40 -4.16
N LYS A 83 -18.21 -5.91 -5.03
CA LYS A 83 -18.04 -7.36 -5.19
C LYS A 83 -17.66 -8.07 -3.89
N VAL A 84 -16.69 -7.56 -3.14
CA VAL A 84 -16.24 -8.18 -1.89
C VAL A 84 -17.33 -8.18 -0.82
N TYR A 85 -17.96 -7.02 -0.61
CA TYR A 85 -18.85 -6.80 0.53
C TYR A 85 -20.32 -7.12 0.26
N GLU A 86 -20.74 -7.17 -1.01
CA GLU A 86 -22.13 -7.44 -1.39
C GLU A 86 -22.26 -8.81 -2.05
N GLU A 87 -21.56 -9.06 -3.16
CA GLU A 87 -21.69 -10.32 -3.90
C GLU A 87 -21.10 -11.51 -3.15
N MET A 88 -20.01 -11.30 -2.41
CA MET A 88 -19.27 -12.35 -1.69
C MET A 88 -19.45 -12.25 -0.16
N ALA A 89 -20.52 -11.59 0.29
CA ALA A 89 -20.83 -11.43 1.70
C ALA A 89 -20.95 -12.81 2.39
N GLY A 90 -20.23 -13.01 3.50
CA GLY A 90 -20.25 -14.26 4.27
C GLY A 90 -19.30 -15.36 3.77
N GLU A 91 -18.58 -15.15 2.67
CA GLU A 91 -17.55 -16.10 2.20
C GLU A 91 -16.27 -16.08 3.05
N PHE A 92 -16.05 -14.99 3.81
CA PHE A 92 -14.80 -14.76 4.54
C PHE A 92 -15.03 -14.70 6.04
N ASP A 93 -14.06 -15.23 6.79
CA ASP A 93 -13.99 -15.09 8.25
C ASP A 93 -13.44 -13.70 8.63
N ILE A 94 -12.59 -13.13 7.78
CA ILE A 94 -12.03 -11.78 7.93
C ILE A 94 -11.72 -11.14 6.58
N ILE A 95 -11.92 -9.83 6.50
CA ILE A 95 -11.53 -9.00 5.35
C ILE A 95 -10.40 -8.08 5.80
N HIS A 96 -9.31 -8.03 5.05
CA HIS A 96 -8.20 -7.10 5.29
C HIS A 96 -8.04 -6.20 4.07
N SER A 97 -8.31 -4.91 4.27
CA SER A 97 -8.27 -3.91 3.20
C SER A 97 -7.08 -2.96 3.32
N HIS A 98 -6.48 -2.68 2.18
CA HIS A 98 -5.43 -1.69 1.98
C HIS A 98 -5.89 -0.51 1.10
N LEU A 99 -7.20 -0.31 0.98
CA LEU A 99 -7.82 0.83 0.27
C LEU A 99 -8.22 1.98 1.20
N GLU A 100 -7.77 1.93 2.45
CA GLU A 100 -7.96 2.99 3.43
C GLU A 100 -9.44 3.44 3.49
N TYR A 101 -9.69 4.73 3.34
CA TYR A 101 -10.99 5.38 3.49
C TYR A 101 -12.05 4.92 2.49
N LEU A 102 -11.65 4.43 1.29
CA LEU A 102 -12.60 3.95 0.28
C LEU A 102 -13.38 2.72 0.76
N THR A 103 -12.82 1.95 1.68
CA THR A 103 -13.45 0.76 2.24
C THR A 103 -14.57 1.09 3.22
N LEU A 104 -14.53 2.28 3.85
CA LEU A 104 -15.37 2.62 5.01
C LEU A 104 -16.88 2.47 4.79
N PRO A 105 -17.47 2.95 3.67
CA PRO A 105 -18.91 2.84 3.44
C PRO A 105 -19.40 1.38 3.41
N TYR A 106 -18.53 0.46 2.99
CA TYR A 106 -18.82 -0.97 2.92
C TYR A 106 -18.53 -1.67 4.26
N ALA A 107 -17.34 -1.42 4.82
CA ALA A 107 -16.87 -2.07 6.02
C ALA A 107 -17.77 -1.83 7.24
N ILE A 108 -18.29 -0.61 7.41
CA ILE A 108 -19.16 -0.28 8.57
C ILE A 108 -20.50 -1.05 8.57
N ARG A 109 -20.93 -1.53 7.40
CA ARG A 109 -22.17 -2.30 7.23
C ARG A 109 -21.93 -3.81 7.16
N SER A 110 -20.66 -4.23 7.13
CA SER A 110 -20.28 -5.63 6.97
C SER A 110 -20.51 -6.41 8.26
N ARG A 111 -21.08 -7.61 8.14
CA ARG A 111 -21.10 -8.60 9.23
C ARG A 111 -19.76 -9.30 9.40
N THR A 112 -18.97 -9.38 8.34
CA THR A 112 -17.62 -9.94 8.39
C THR A 112 -16.65 -8.90 8.95
N PRO A 113 -15.88 -9.22 10.01
CA PRO A 113 -14.87 -8.32 10.57
C PRO A 113 -13.92 -7.81 9.49
N THR A 114 -13.71 -6.49 9.46
CA THR A 114 -12.79 -5.84 8.53
C THR A 114 -11.66 -5.17 9.29
N ILE A 115 -10.41 -5.50 8.93
CA ILE A 115 -9.20 -4.79 9.36
C ILE A 115 -8.73 -3.88 8.23
N LEU A 116 -8.29 -2.68 8.59
CA LEU A 116 -7.88 -1.63 7.67
C LEU A 116 -6.43 -1.24 7.97
N THR A 117 -5.51 -1.47 7.03
CA THR A 117 -4.14 -0.94 7.13
C THR A 117 -4.01 0.35 6.33
N ILE A 118 -3.48 1.39 6.97
CA ILE A 118 -3.21 2.67 6.30
C ILE A 118 -1.73 2.83 5.99
N HIS A 119 -1.43 3.11 4.72
CA HIS A 119 -0.07 3.23 4.21
C HIS A 119 0.33 4.70 4.02
N GLY A 120 -0.65 5.58 3.85
CA GLY A 120 -0.45 7.01 3.65
C GLY A 120 -0.06 7.80 4.91
N ARG A 121 0.19 9.09 4.67
CA ARG A 121 0.32 10.10 5.73
C ARG A 121 -0.99 10.24 6.49
N LEU A 122 -0.91 10.56 7.78
CA LEU A 122 -2.08 10.76 8.65
C LEU A 122 -2.21 12.18 9.19
N ASP A 123 -1.25 13.06 8.87
CA ASP A 123 -1.17 14.43 9.38
C ASP A 123 -1.90 15.46 8.50
N ILE A 124 -2.65 14.99 7.51
CA ILE A 124 -3.49 15.81 6.65
C ILE A 124 -4.85 16.00 7.35
N PRO A 125 -5.34 17.25 7.55
CA PRO A 125 -6.56 17.51 8.33
C PRO A 125 -7.76 16.64 7.97
N ASP A 126 -8.09 16.53 6.68
CA ASP A 126 -9.22 15.73 6.21
C ASP A 126 -9.07 14.23 6.54
N TYR A 127 -7.83 13.72 6.57
CA TYR A 127 -7.54 12.34 6.96
C TYR A 127 -7.69 12.12 8.46
N VAL A 128 -7.31 13.10 9.27
CA VAL A 128 -7.54 13.08 10.73
C VAL A 128 -9.04 13.03 11.02
N ASP A 129 -9.82 13.87 10.35
CA ASP A 129 -11.26 13.98 10.59
C ASP A 129 -12.01 12.70 10.21
N ILE A 130 -11.73 12.11 9.05
CA ILE A 130 -12.36 10.85 8.65
C ILE A 130 -11.96 9.70 9.58
N LEU A 131 -10.70 9.64 10.03
CA LEU A 131 -10.25 8.57 10.93
C LEU A 131 -10.89 8.68 12.31
N LYS A 132 -11.00 9.89 12.86
CA LYS A 132 -11.73 10.11 14.12
C LYS A 132 -13.20 9.75 13.98
N ARG A 133 -13.85 10.13 12.87
CA ARG A 133 -15.26 9.81 12.61
C ARG A 133 -15.54 8.30 12.60
N TYR A 134 -14.60 7.53 12.08
CA TYR A 134 -14.63 6.06 12.00
C TYR A 134 -13.67 5.41 13.01
N GLY A 135 -13.44 6.07 14.15
CA GLY A 135 -12.42 5.67 15.12
C GLY A 135 -12.67 4.31 15.78
N SER A 136 -13.88 3.76 15.71
CA SER A 136 -14.21 2.43 16.25
C SER A 136 -13.79 1.27 15.33
N MET A 137 -13.51 1.53 14.04
CA MET A 137 -13.08 0.50 13.09
C MET A 137 -11.72 -0.10 13.50
N ALA A 138 -11.41 -1.32 13.04
CA ALA A 138 -10.16 -1.98 13.38
C ALA A 138 -9.01 -1.46 12.50
N TRP A 139 -8.28 -0.46 13.02
CA TRP A 139 -7.19 0.20 12.30
C TRP A 139 -5.83 -0.41 12.63
N VAL A 140 -5.01 -0.64 11.60
CA VAL A 140 -3.62 -1.08 11.71
C VAL A 140 -2.70 -0.01 11.14
N SER A 141 -1.72 0.40 11.94
CA SER A 141 -0.66 1.32 11.49
C SER A 141 0.57 0.56 11.03
N ILE A 142 1.37 1.19 10.18
CA ILE A 142 2.63 0.64 9.65
C ILE A 142 3.84 1.05 10.49
N SER A 143 3.64 1.90 11.50
CA SER A 143 4.57 2.19 12.58
C SER A 143 3.82 2.78 13.78
N ASP A 144 4.47 2.82 14.95
CA ASP A 144 3.90 3.51 16.11
C ASP A 144 3.91 5.03 15.93
N SER A 145 4.97 5.55 15.29
CA SER A 145 5.07 6.99 14.98
C SER A 145 3.98 7.48 14.04
N GLN A 146 3.49 6.65 13.11
CA GLN A 146 2.42 7.02 12.18
C GLN A 146 1.15 7.43 12.92
N ARG A 147 0.90 6.88 14.12
CA ARG A 147 -0.33 7.10 14.89
C ARG A 147 -0.40 8.50 15.52
N ALA A 148 0.73 9.19 15.65
CA ALA A 148 0.83 10.44 16.40
C ALA A 148 -0.21 11.52 16.00
N PRO A 149 -0.54 11.73 14.71
CA PRO A 149 -1.54 12.72 14.32
C PRO A 149 -2.98 12.35 14.70
N VAL A 150 -3.28 11.07 14.95
CA VAL A 150 -4.63 10.56 15.20
C VAL A 150 -4.65 9.65 16.44
N PRO A 151 -4.40 10.21 17.65
CA PRO A 151 -4.49 9.45 18.89
C PRO A 151 -5.95 9.12 19.23
N GLY A 152 -6.16 8.09 20.05
CA GLY A 152 -7.46 7.80 20.66
C GLY A 152 -8.49 7.09 19.77
N ILE A 153 -8.10 6.60 18.60
CA ILE A 153 -8.91 5.67 17.81
C ILE A 153 -8.51 4.21 18.09
N ASN A 154 -9.33 3.26 17.63
CA ASN A 154 -9.13 1.82 17.79
C ASN A 154 -7.99 1.28 16.91
N TRP A 155 -6.76 1.61 17.30
CA TRP A 155 -5.54 1.00 16.77
C TRP A 155 -5.39 -0.42 17.30
N VAL A 156 -5.81 -1.42 16.52
CA VAL A 156 -5.77 -2.84 16.94
C VAL A 156 -4.38 -3.44 16.86
N GLY A 157 -3.44 -2.79 16.17
CA GLY A 157 -2.07 -3.28 16.06
C GLY A 157 -1.17 -2.39 15.19
N THR A 158 0.14 -2.55 15.39
CA THR A 158 1.17 -2.00 14.50
C THR A 158 1.82 -3.15 13.78
N VAL A 159 1.85 -3.11 12.45
CA VAL A 159 2.54 -4.10 11.63
C VAL A 159 3.53 -3.37 10.74
N TYR A 160 4.79 -3.39 11.15
CA TYR A 160 5.88 -2.84 10.37
C TYR A 160 6.01 -3.61 9.04
N HIS A 161 6.32 -2.88 7.96
CA HIS A 161 6.56 -3.51 6.68
C HIS A 161 7.81 -4.40 6.74
N GLY A 162 7.68 -5.62 6.24
CA GLY A 162 8.76 -6.59 6.15
C GLY A 162 9.03 -7.02 4.71
N TYR A 163 10.22 -7.56 4.50
CA TYR A 163 10.64 -8.20 3.26
C TYR A 163 11.17 -9.60 3.57
N PRO A 164 11.12 -10.54 2.61
CA PRO A 164 11.84 -11.81 2.74
C PRO A 164 13.33 -11.54 2.91
N GLU A 165 13.97 -12.27 3.83
CA GLU A 165 15.41 -12.15 4.09
C GLU A 165 16.25 -12.41 2.84
N SER A 166 15.79 -13.32 1.98
CA SER A 166 16.48 -13.70 0.75
C SER A 166 16.35 -12.69 -0.39
N LEU A 167 15.62 -11.58 -0.21
CA LEU A 167 15.37 -10.62 -1.28
C LEU A 167 16.60 -9.77 -1.62
N PHE A 168 17.45 -9.49 -0.62
CA PHE A 168 18.63 -8.66 -0.77
C PHE A 168 19.87 -9.37 -0.23
N GLY A 169 20.93 -9.40 -1.03
CA GLY A 169 22.25 -9.86 -0.56
C GLY A 169 22.96 -8.76 0.21
N PHE A 170 23.60 -9.12 1.32
CA PHE A 170 24.52 -8.23 2.01
C PHE A 170 25.76 -7.96 1.14
N ASN A 171 26.13 -6.69 0.98
CA ASN A 171 27.38 -6.30 0.34
C ASN A 171 28.36 -5.76 1.39
N ALA A 172 29.44 -6.49 1.64
CA ALA A 172 30.49 -6.10 2.58
C ALA A 172 31.41 -5.00 2.01
N ASP A 173 31.50 -4.88 0.69
CA ASP A 173 32.41 -3.97 -0.03
C ASP A 173 31.59 -3.01 -0.93
N PRO A 174 30.92 -1.99 -0.36
CA PRO A 174 30.13 -1.04 -1.13
C PRO A 174 31.01 -0.02 -1.87
N ASP A 175 30.54 0.43 -3.05
CA ASP A 175 31.09 1.61 -3.72
C ASP A 175 30.81 2.90 -2.90
N ASP A 176 31.62 3.93 -3.13
CA ASP A 176 31.48 5.24 -2.45
C ASP A 176 30.44 6.15 -3.14
N TYR A 177 29.16 5.92 -2.85
CA TYR A 177 28.05 6.78 -3.30
C TYR A 177 26.88 6.82 -2.31
N PHE A 178 26.11 7.91 -2.36
CA PHE A 178 24.79 7.98 -1.76
C PHE A 178 23.72 7.47 -2.72
N LEU A 179 22.73 6.73 -2.21
CA LEU A 179 21.56 6.27 -2.97
C LEU A 179 20.30 6.98 -2.49
N TYR A 180 19.54 7.54 -3.43
CA TYR A 180 18.16 7.94 -3.21
C TYR A 180 17.23 7.03 -3.99
N LEU A 181 16.32 6.35 -3.31
CA LEU A 181 15.33 5.47 -3.93
C LEU A 181 13.92 5.88 -3.48
N GLY A 182 13.07 6.31 -4.40
CA GLY A 182 11.73 6.78 -4.00
C GLY A 182 10.90 7.45 -5.10
N ARG A 183 10.20 8.52 -4.71
CA ARG A 183 9.48 9.42 -5.62
C ARG A 183 10.19 10.76 -5.65
N PHE A 184 10.17 11.44 -6.79
CA PHE A 184 10.60 12.83 -6.88
C PHE A 184 9.46 13.75 -6.47
N SER A 185 9.07 13.68 -5.20
CA SER A 185 7.98 14.47 -4.64
C SER A 185 8.50 15.38 -3.54
N GLU A 186 7.81 16.49 -3.31
CA GLU A 186 8.17 17.44 -2.24
C GLU A 186 8.23 16.74 -0.87
N GLU A 187 7.29 15.84 -0.59
CA GLU A 187 7.28 15.04 0.64
C GLU A 187 8.58 14.25 0.86
N LYS A 188 9.23 13.81 -0.22
CA LYS A 188 10.39 12.90 -0.15
C LYS A 188 11.73 13.63 -0.26
N ARG A 189 11.70 14.94 -0.54
CA ARG A 189 12.85 15.85 -0.51
C ARG A 189 14.12 15.35 -1.22
N PRO A 190 14.02 14.94 -2.50
CA PRO A 190 15.22 14.64 -3.31
C PRO A 190 16.17 15.84 -3.44
N ASP A 191 15.66 17.07 -3.37
CA ASP A 191 16.43 18.31 -3.36
C ASP A 191 17.41 18.39 -2.18
N GLU A 192 16.97 17.97 -0.99
CA GLU A 192 17.83 17.88 0.19
C GLU A 192 18.92 16.82 0.03
N ALA A 193 18.59 15.67 -0.57
CA ALA A 193 19.58 14.64 -0.87
C ALA A 193 20.67 15.15 -1.82
N ILE A 194 20.29 15.91 -2.86
CA ILE A 194 21.23 16.56 -3.78
C ILE A 194 22.10 17.58 -3.05
N ARG A 195 21.50 18.42 -2.20
CA ARG A 195 22.21 19.43 -1.41
C ARG A 195 23.26 18.78 -0.50
N LEU A 196 22.89 17.70 0.18
CA LEU A 196 23.77 16.93 1.06
C LEU A 196 24.94 16.33 0.26
N ALA A 197 24.66 15.63 -0.84
CA ALA A 197 25.69 15.01 -1.68
C ALA A 197 26.70 16.04 -2.20
N ARG A 198 26.24 17.20 -2.66
CA ARG A 198 27.09 18.32 -3.09
C ARG A 198 27.96 18.85 -1.95
N ALA A 199 27.39 19.03 -0.75
CA ALA A 199 28.13 19.49 0.43
C ALA A 199 29.23 18.50 0.85
N CYS A 200 28.94 17.20 0.76
CA CYS A 200 29.89 16.13 1.06
C CYS A 200 30.88 15.83 -0.07
N LYS A 201 30.64 16.34 -1.29
CA LYS A 201 31.39 15.99 -2.51
C LYS A 201 31.37 14.49 -2.82
N ILE A 202 30.27 13.81 -2.51
CA ILE A 202 30.05 12.38 -2.76
C ILE A 202 29.05 12.22 -3.91
N HIS A 203 29.25 11.22 -4.77
CA HIS A 203 28.34 10.94 -5.87
C HIS A 203 26.96 10.48 -5.36
N LEU A 204 25.87 10.99 -5.96
CA LEU A 204 24.50 10.61 -5.62
C LEU A 204 23.82 9.91 -6.79
N LYS A 205 23.42 8.66 -6.59
CA LYS A 205 22.58 7.91 -7.52
C LYS A 205 21.11 8.15 -7.17
N LEU A 206 20.36 8.78 -8.08
CA LEU A 206 18.93 9.02 -7.92
C LEU A 206 18.13 7.99 -8.72
N ALA A 207 17.43 7.09 -8.03
CA ALA A 207 16.52 6.11 -8.61
C ALA A 207 15.09 6.38 -8.13
N ALA A 208 14.35 7.26 -8.82
CA ALA A 208 13.01 7.62 -8.40
C ALA A 208 12.05 7.81 -9.57
N LYS A 209 10.76 7.61 -9.31
CA LYS A 209 9.71 7.89 -10.28
C LYS A 209 9.17 9.31 -10.13
N ILE A 210 8.70 9.87 -11.25
CA ILE A 210 7.96 11.13 -11.28
C ILE A 210 6.48 10.78 -11.48
N ASP A 211 5.65 11.03 -10.47
CA ASP A 211 4.19 10.94 -10.64
C ASP A 211 3.69 12.22 -11.34
N PRO A 212 2.57 12.17 -12.09
CA PRO A 212 2.09 13.34 -12.83
C PRO A 212 1.88 14.60 -11.98
N ALA A 213 1.47 14.45 -10.72
CA ALA A 213 1.28 15.53 -9.76
C ALA A 213 2.61 16.21 -9.33
N GLU A 214 3.74 15.55 -9.54
CA GLU A 214 5.05 15.99 -9.04
C GLU A 214 5.93 16.64 -10.12
N LYS A 215 5.39 16.81 -11.33
CA LYS A 215 6.14 17.33 -12.49
C LYS A 215 6.69 18.73 -12.25
N ASP A 216 5.91 19.60 -11.64
CA ASP A 216 6.29 20.99 -11.42
C ASP A 216 7.39 21.09 -10.34
N TYR A 217 7.25 20.31 -9.27
CA TYR A 217 8.28 20.19 -8.23
C TYR A 217 9.59 19.67 -8.83
N PHE A 218 9.54 18.57 -9.60
CA PHE A 218 10.72 17.99 -10.22
C PHE A 218 11.50 19.00 -11.07
N LYS A 219 10.81 19.71 -11.96
CA LYS A 219 11.43 20.74 -12.81
C LYS A 219 12.03 21.91 -12.03
N ALA A 220 11.39 22.30 -10.92
CA ALA A 220 11.80 23.49 -10.18
C ALA A 220 12.94 23.22 -9.18
N LYS A 221 13.08 21.98 -8.70
CA LYS A 221 13.93 21.66 -7.53
C LYS A 221 14.91 20.51 -7.74
N VAL A 222 14.75 19.70 -8.79
CA VAL A 222 15.50 18.45 -8.96
C VAL A 222 16.26 18.40 -10.28
N GLU A 223 15.64 18.81 -11.39
CA GLU A 223 16.28 18.97 -12.71
C GLU A 223 17.35 20.08 -12.70
#